data_AF-A0A918QJN1-F1
#
_entry.id   AF-A0A918QJN1-F1
#
_cell.length_a   1.000
_cell.length_b   1.000
_cell.length_c   1.000
_cell.angle_alpha   90.00
_cell.angle_beta   90.00
_cell.angle_gamma   90.00
#
_symmetry.space_group_name_H-M   'P 1'
#
loop_
_entity.id
_entity.type
_entity.pdbx_description
1 polymer ?
#
loop_
_entity_poly.entity_id
_entity_poly.type
_entity_poly.pdbx_seq_one_letter_code
_entity_poly.pdbx_strand_id
1 'polypeptide(L)'
;MRTIYICLGCAAQYLPPESMTYPSSPGVTASPVHCGAPGCRSAVAVSVAASGLPPEVLAKFARRAAGLDGERRVPRPARRARGRRAGAAPQSARSRLL
;
A
#
# COMPACT_ATOMS: atom_id res chain seq x y z
N MET A 1 -12.12 -10.29 -15.34
CA MET A 1 -11.24 -9.22 -14.78
C MET A 1 -9.86 -9.82 -14.56
N ARG A 2 -8.80 -9.17 -15.05
CA ARG A 2 -7.41 -9.67 -14.89
C ARG A 2 -6.82 -9.19 -13.56
N THR A 3 -6.04 -10.04 -12.92
CA THR A 3 -5.44 -9.74 -11.62
C THR A 3 -4.18 -8.90 -11.78
N ILE A 4 -4.12 -7.76 -11.08
CA ILE A 4 -2.90 -6.94 -10.97
C ILE A 4 -2.02 -7.52 -9.85
N TYR A 5 -0.73 -7.68 -10.13
CA TYR A 5 0.28 -8.12 -9.16
C TYR A 5 1.18 -6.97 -8.71
N ILE A 6 1.77 -7.13 -7.52
CA ILE A 6 2.69 -6.16 -6.92
C ILE A 6 4.03 -6.85 -6.73
N CYS A 7 5.10 -6.27 -7.27
CA CYS A 7 6.45 -6.80 -7.08
C CYS A 7 6.97 -6.40 -5.69
N LEU A 8 7.39 -7.37 -4.88
CA LEU A 8 7.99 -7.11 -3.56
C LEU A 8 9.38 -6.47 -3.64
N GLY A 9 10.11 -6.66 -4.74
CA GLY A 9 11.46 -6.12 -4.90
C GLY A 9 11.50 -4.64 -5.25
N CYS A 10 10.58 -4.17 -6.11
CA CYS A 10 10.56 -2.79 -6.60
C CYS A 10 9.23 -2.05 -6.40
N ALA A 11 8.25 -2.66 -5.73
CA ALA A 11 6.89 -2.14 -5.50
C ALA A 11 6.08 -1.84 -6.78
N ALA A 12 6.58 -2.20 -7.97
CA ALA A 12 5.87 -1.98 -9.22
C ALA A 12 4.57 -2.81 -9.30
N GLN A 13 3.50 -2.17 -9.77
CA GLN A 13 2.28 -2.86 -10.17
C GLN A 13 2.44 -3.34 -11.61
N TYR A 14 2.12 -4.59 -11.89
CA TYR A 14 2.19 -5.13 -13.24
C TYR A 14 1.05 -6.08 -13.52
N LEU A 15 0.70 -6.15 -14.80
CA LEU A 15 -0.27 -7.10 -15.31
C LEU A 15 0.49 -8.28 -15.92
N PRO A 16 0.34 -9.51 -15.40
CA PRO A 16 0.98 -10.67 -16.01
C PRO A 16 0.41 -10.91 -17.42
N PRO A 17 1.22 -11.41 -18.37
CA PRO A 17 0.73 -11.84 -19.68
C PRO A 17 -0.31 -12.95 -19.55
N GLU A 18 -1.18 -13.10 -20.54
CA GLU A 18 -2.27 -14.10 -20.49
C GLU A 18 -1.75 -15.53 -20.44
N SER A 19 -0.64 -15.80 -21.12
CA SER A 19 0.08 -17.08 -21.09
C SER A 19 0.87 -17.32 -19.79
N MET A 20 0.88 -16.35 -18.87
CA MET A 20 1.74 -16.33 -17.67
C MET A 20 3.24 -16.47 -17.96
N THR A 21 3.67 -16.39 -19.23
CA THR A 21 5.07 -16.52 -19.64
C THR A 21 5.46 -15.26 -20.39
N TYR A 22 6.61 -14.66 -20.06
CA TYR A 22 7.04 -13.43 -20.71
C TYR A 22 7.54 -13.71 -22.14
N PRO A 23 6.97 -13.06 -23.18
CA PRO A 23 7.35 -13.31 -24.57
C PRO A 23 8.80 -12.88 -24.87
N SER A 24 9.31 -11.88 -24.16
CA SER A 24 10.69 -11.41 -24.27
C SER A 24 11.69 -12.24 -23.45
N SER A 25 11.25 -13.26 -22.72
CA SER A 25 12.12 -14.07 -21.86
C SER A 25 11.60 -15.51 -21.76
N PRO A 26 12.01 -16.39 -22.69
CA PRO A 26 11.60 -17.79 -22.71
C PRO A 26 11.88 -18.48 -21.35
N GLY A 27 10.90 -19.23 -20.85
CA GLY A 27 11.00 -19.95 -19.57
C GLY A 27 10.80 -19.10 -18.32
N VAL A 28 10.65 -17.77 -18.45
CA VAL A 28 10.32 -16.91 -17.31
C VAL A 28 8.82 -16.79 -17.18
N THR A 29 8.28 -17.38 -16.12
CA THR A 29 6.87 -17.24 -15.75
C THR A 29 6.64 -16.00 -14.90
N ALA A 30 5.45 -15.42 -15.05
CA ALA A 30 4.97 -14.36 -14.21
C ALA A 30 4.69 -14.92 -12.82
N SER A 31 5.19 -14.23 -11.81
CA SER A 31 5.02 -14.57 -10.41
C SER A 31 4.01 -13.62 -9.77
N PRO A 32 3.29 -14.00 -8.71
CA PRO A 32 2.45 -13.08 -7.96
C PRO A 32 3.23 -12.14 -7.03
N VAL A 33 4.54 -12.40 -6.80
CA VAL A 33 5.38 -11.66 -5.85
C VAL A 33 6.53 -10.88 -6.47
N HIS A 34 6.86 -11.15 -7.75
CA HIS A 34 7.92 -10.41 -8.44
C HIS A 34 7.61 -10.19 -9.92
N CYS A 35 8.09 -9.05 -10.44
CA CYS A 35 8.04 -8.77 -11.86
C CYS A 35 9.09 -9.60 -12.63
N GLY A 36 9.13 -9.42 -13.95
CA GLY A 36 10.08 -10.09 -14.83
C GLY A 36 11.54 -9.61 -14.70
N ALA A 37 11.83 -8.54 -13.95
CA ALA A 37 13.18 -7.99 -13.85
C ALA A 37 14.14 -8.98 -13.14
N PRO A 38 15.28 -9.35 -13.73
CA PRO A 38 16.17 -10.39 -13.18
C PRO A 38 16.58 -10.16 -11.73
N GLY A 39 16.94 -8.93 -11.37
CA GLY A 39 17.33 -8.58 -10.00
C GLY A 39 16.18 -8.68 -8.98
N CYS A 40 14.95 -8.40 -9.40
CA CYS A 40 13.78 -8.61 -8.54
C CYS A 40 13.49 -10.10 -8.34
N ARG A 41 13.69 -10.93 -9.37
CA ARG A 41 13.47 -12.39 -9.26
C ARG A 41 14.39 -13.02 -8.22
N SER A 42 15.68 -12.73 -8.29
CA SER A 42 16.66 -13.29 -7.35
C SER A 42 16.46 -12.76 -5.93
N ALA A 43 16.30 -11.44 -5.76
CA ALA A 43 16.10 -10.83 -4.45
C ALA A 43 14.81 -11.32 -3.77
N VAL A 44 13.69 -11.35 -4.51
CA VAL A 44 12.41 -11.80 -3.95
C VAL A 44 12.43 -13.29 -3.64
N ALA A 45 13.08 -14.14 -4.44
CA ALA A 45 13.21 -15.56 -4.13
C ALA A 45 13.87 -15.79 -2.76
N VAL A 46 14.93 -15.05 -2.45
CA VAL A 46 15.59 -15.09 -1.14
C VAL A 46 14.66 -14.62 -0.03
N SER A 47 13.97 -13.49 -0.23
CA SER A 47 13.03 -12.95 0.77
C SER A 47 11.84 -13.89 1.03
N VAL A 48 11.30 -14.52 0.00
CA VAL A 48 10.22 -15.52 0.12
C VAL A 48 10.71 -16.71 0.94
N ALA A 49 11.87 -17.27 0.61
CA ALA A 49 12.46 -18.38 1.34
C ALA A 49 12.72 -18.02 2.81
N ALA A 50 13.25 -16.83 3.08
CA ALA A 50 13.50 -16.33 4.43
C ALA A 50 12.22 -16.08 5.23
N SER A 51 11.12 -15.69 4.57
CA SER A 51 9.85 -15.43 5.24
C SER A 51 9.17 -16.70 5.78
N GLY A 52 9.46 -17.87 5.21
CA GLY A 52 8.75 -19.12 5.49
C GLY A 52 7.28 -19.11 5.09
N LEU A 53 6.80 -18.08 4.38
CA LEU A 53 5.41 -17.94 3.95
C LEU A 53 5.23 -18.34 2.48
N PRO A 54 4.07 -18.88 2.11
CA PRO A 54 3.76 -19.16 0.72
C PRO A 54 3.64 -17.85 -0.10
N PRO A 55 4.08 -17.84 -1.37
CA PRO A 55 4.06 -16.66 -2.23
C PRO A 55 2.68 -16.00 -2.35
N GLU A 56 1.61 -16.78 -2.35
CA GLU A 56 0.23 -16.30 -2.48
C GLU A 56 -0.19 -15.43 -1.28
N VAL A 57 0.29 -15.78 -0.09
CA VAL A 57 0.04 -15.02 1.15
C VAL A 57 0.79 -13.69 1.10
N LEU A 58 2.06 -13.71 0.68
CA LEU A 58 2.86 -12.51 0.50
C LEU A 58 2.26 -11.59 -0.57
N ALA A 59 1.78 -12.14 -1.68
CA ALA A 59 1.10 -11.38 -2.73
C ALA A 59 -0.18 -10.72 -2.23
N LYS A 60 -0.98 -11.41 -1.39
CA LYS A 60 -2.17 -10.83 -0.77
C LYS A 60 -1.82 -9.66 0.15
N PHE A 61 -0.75 -9.78 0.95
CA PHE A 61 -0.28 -8.66 1.77
C PHE A 61 0.20 -7.49 0.92
N ALA A 62 0.94 -7.75 -0.16
CA ALA A 62 1.42 -6.72 -1.08
C ALA A 62 0.26 -5.95 -1.72
N ARG A 63 -0.77 -6.66 -2.20
CA ARG A 63 -1.98 -6.05 -2.77
C ARG A 63 -2.76 -5.22 -1.75
N ARG A 64 -2.90 -5.73 -0.53
CA ARG A 64 -3.54 -4.97 0.57
C ARG A 64 -2.75 -3.71 0.93
N ALA A 65 -1.42 -3.80 0.98
CA ALA A 65 -0.54 -2.66 1.24
C ALA A 65 -0.60 -1.62 0.12
N ALA A 66 -0.72 -2.07 -1.14
CA ALA A 66 -0.92 -1.21 -2.30
C ALA A 66 -2.35 -0.63 -2.42
N GLY A 67 -3.27 -1.01 -1.54
CA GLY A 67 -4.66 -0.56 -1.57
C GLY A 67 -5.49 -1.14 -2.71
N LEU A 68 -5.01 -2.22 -3.36
CA LEU A 68 -5.76 -2.95 -4.38
C LEU A 68 -6.85 -3.84 -3.78
N ASP A 69 -6.61 -4.30 -2.55
CA ASP A 69 -7.55 -5.14 -1.81
C ASP A 69 -8.05 -4.39 -0.57
N GLY A 70 -9.36 -4.09 -0.54
CA GLY A 70 -10.07 -3.53 0.61
C GLY A 70 -11.05 -2.41 0.26
N GLU A 71 -12.04 -2.17 1.13
CA GLU A 71 -12.93 -1.02 1.05
C GLU A 71 -12.11 0.27 0.92
N ARG A 72 -12.53 1.18 0.03
CA ARG A 72 -11.94 2.52 -0.10
C ARG A 72 -11.85 3.12 1.31
N ARG A 73 -10.63 3.33 1.83
CA ARG A 73 -10.42 4.00 3.12
C ARG A 73 -10.91 5.44 2.96
N VAL A 74 -12.20 5.67 3.22
CA VAL A 74 -12.74 7.00 3.37
C VAL A 74 -12.08 7.55 4.64
N PRO A 75 -11.29 8.63 4.55
CA PRO A 75 -10.77 9.28 5.74
C PRO A 75 -11.99 9.59 6.62
N ARG A 76 -12.08 8.98 7.80
CA ARG A 76 -13.13 9.33 8.75
C ARG A 76 -12.95 10.83 8.99
N PRO A 77 -13.96 11.69 8.70
CA PRO A 77 -13.84 13.10 9.02
C PRO A 77 -13.50 13.15 10.50
N ALA A 78 -12.34 13.75 10.82
CA ALA A 78 -11.87 13.88 12.19
C ALA A 78 -13.07 14.35 13.00
N ARG A 79 -13.51 13.53 13.96
CA ARG A 79 -14.61 13.87 14.86
C ARG A 79 -14.17 15.21 15.44
N ARG A 80 -14.78 16.32 15.00
CA ARG A 80 -14.56 17.64 15.60
C ARG A 80 -14.69 17.38 17.08
N ALA A 81 -13.60 17.54 17.82
CA ALA A 81 -13.64 17.46 19.25
C ALA A 81 -14.61 18.58 19.70
N ARG A 82 -15.89 18.24 19.88
CA ARG A 82 -16.84 19.04 20.67
C ARG A 82 -16.45 18.83 22.13
N GLY A 83 -15.21 19.19 22.45
CA GLY A 83 -14.68 19.31 23.79
C GLY A 83 -14.97 20.73 24.23
N ARG A 84 -16.06 20.87 24.97
CA ARG A 84 -16.37 22.01 25.82
C ARG A 84 -15.10 22.57 26.47
N ARG A 85 -14.66 23.77 26.07
CA ARG A 85 -13.98 24.66 27.01
C ARG A 85 -15.07 25.52 27.64
N ALA A 86 -15.48 25.08 28.83
CA ALA A 86 -16.07 25.94 29.82
C ALA A 86 -15.09 27.09 30.13
N GLY A 87 -15.62 28.29 30.36
CA GLY A 87 -14.85 29.45 30.80
C GLY A 87 -15.19 30.69 30.00
N ALA A 88 -16.30 31.33 30.34
CA ALA A 88 -16.50 32.75 30.07
C ALA A 88 -15.28 33.51 30.62
N ALA A 89 -14.52 34.19 29.74
CA ALA A 89 -13.57 35.19 30.17
C ALA A 89 -14.34 36.51 30.31
N PRO A 90 -14.45 37.11 31.51
CA PRO A 90 -15.04 38.42 31.65
C PRO A 90 -13.97 39.50 31.47
N GLN A 91 -14.40 40.61 30.86
CA GLN A 91 -13.83 41.96 30.91
C GLN A 91 -12.71 42.31 29.92
N SER A 92 -13.13 42.86 28.78
CA SER A 92 -12.37 43.82 28.00
C SER A 92 -12.04 45.04 28.88
N ALA A 93 -10.78 45.15 29.32
CA ALA A 93 -10.26 46.37 29.90
C ALA A 93 -10.30 47.48 28.84
N ARG A 94 -11.15 48.49 29.07
CA ARG A 94 -11.14 49.76 28.32
C ARG A 94 -9.81 50.46 28.56
N SER A 95 -8.93 50.54 27.57
CA SER A 95 -7.86 51.53 27.56
C SER A 95 -8.47 52.90 27.24
N ARG A 96 -8.54 53.78 28.25
CA ARG A 96 -8.68 55.21 28.02
C ARG A 96 -7.31 55.73 27.56
N LEU A 97 -7.24 56.27 26.35
CA LEU A 97 -6.12 57.10 25.92
C LEU A 97 -6.34 58.50 26.51
N LEU A 98 -5.37 58.95 27.29
CA LEU A 98 -5.07 60.36 27.58
C LEU A 98 -4.35 60.95 26.37
#